data_AF-A0A3C0GMN3-F1
#
_entry.id   AF-A0A3C0GMN3-F1
#
_cell.length_a   1.000
_cell.length_b   1.000
_cell.length_c   1.000
_cell.angle_alpha   90.00
_cell.angle_beta   90.00
_cell.angle_gamma   90.00
#
_symmetry.space_group_name_H-M   'P 1'
#
loop_
_entity.id
_entity.type
_entity.pdbx_description
1 polymer ?
#
loop_
_entity_poly.entity_id
_entity_poly.type
_entity_poly.pdbx_seq_one_letter_code
_entity_poly.pdbx_strand_id
1 'polypeptide(L)'
;TLAELCAALRGGAEVLEALEEMGVHFNALEAKSALRAGEMQRRHRQRGEGRRSLDDFMIGSHALLQCDGLITWNDKFYRDYFKGLKLIVPHA
;
A
#
# COMPACT_ATOMS: atom_id res chain seq x y z
N THR A 1 -4.96 3.76 -1.75
CA THR A 1 -5.76 3.24 -0.63
C THR A 1 -7.23 3.56 -0.89
N LEU A 2 -8.19 2.90 -0.24
CA LEU A 2 -9.62 3.22 -0.41
C LEU A 2 -9.91 4.70 -0.06
N ALA A 3 -9.27 5.23 0.98
CA ALA A 3 -9.37 6.64 1.35
C ALA A 3 -8.87 7.59 0.25
N GLU A 4 -7.71 7.31 -0.36
CA GLU A 4 -7.20 8.10 -1.50
C GLU A 4 -8.13 8.02 -2.72
N LEU A 5 -8.71 6.86 -3.00
CA LEU A 5 -9.67 6.70 -4.09
C LEU A 5 -10.95 7.51 -3.84
N CYS A 6 -11.49 7.45 -2.62
CA CYS A 6 -12.65 8.26 -2.22
C CYS A 6 -12.34 9.77 -2.21
N ALA A 7 -11.09 10.18 -1.99
CA ALA A 7 -10.70 11.58 -2.08
C ALA A 7 -10.56 12.04 -3.54
N ALA A 8 -10.15 11.15 -4.44
CA ALA A 8 -9.98 11.42 -5.87
C ALA A 8 -11.30 11.36 -6.66
N LEU A 9 -12.21 10.48 -6.27
CA LEU A 9 -13.51 10.27 -6.89
C LEU A 9 -14.62 10.98 -6.10
N ARG A 10 -15.66 11.49 -6.76
CA ARG A 10 -16.82 12.07 -6.08
C ARG A 10 -17.77 10.95 -5.64
N GLY A 11 -18.30 11.01 -4.41
CA GLY A 11 -19.34 10.09 -3.90
C GLY A 11 -18.82 8.77 -3.30
N GLY A 12 -18.58 8.72 -1.98
CA GLY A 12 -17.92 7.57 -1.33
C GLY A 12 -18.66 6.22 -1.42
N ALA A 13 -20.00 6.22 -1.43
CA ALA A 13 -20.79 4.99 -1.60
C ALA A 13 -20.66 4.41 -3.02
N GLU A 14 -20.65 5.28 -4.03
CA GLU A 14 -20.52 4.91 -5.45
C GLU A 14 -19.15 4.30 -5.75
N VAL A 15 -18.10 4.74 -5.03
CA VAL A 15 -16.74 4.23 -5.20
C VAL A 15 -16.63 2.76 -4.78
N LEU A 16 -17.24 2.38 -3.66
CA LEU A 16 -17.11 1.00 -3.16
C LEU A 16 -17.91 0.03 -4.04
N GLU A 17 -19.13 0.41 -4.44
CA GLU A 17 -19.98 -0.38 -5.33
C GLU A 17 -19.28 -0.62 -6.68
N ALA A 18 -18.72 0.43 -7.30
CA ALA A 18 -18.00 0.30 -8.56
C ALA A 18 -16.76 -0.60 -8.46
N LEU A 19 -16.03 -0.55 -7.33
CA LEU A 19 -14.89 -1.46 -7.10
C LEU A 19 -15.34 -2.91 -6.99
N GLU A 20 -16.44 -3.17 -6.27
CA GLU A 20 -16.99 -4.51 -6.11
C GLU A 20 -17.45 -5.09 -7.46
N GLU A 21 -18.11 -4.29 -8.31
CA GLU A 21 -18.48 -4.70 -9.68
C GLU A 21 -17.27 -5.06 -10.54
N MET A 22 -16.13 -4.39 -10.35
CA MET A 22 -14.86 -4.69 -11.01
C MET A 22 -14.13 -5.91 -10.41
N GLY A 23 -14.68 -6.55 -9.37
CA GLY A 23 -14.03 -7.64 -8.64
C GLY A 23 -12.90 -7.19 -7.73
N VAL A 24 -12.85 -5.90 -7.36
CA VAL A 24 -11.87 -5.32 -6.44
C VAL A 24 -12.50 -5.23 -5.05
N HIS A 25 -11.97 -6.01 -4.11
CA HIS A 25 -12.49 -6.06 -2.75
C HIS A 25 -11.62 -5.27 -1.78
N PHE A 26 -12.26 -4.62 -0.82
CA PHE A 26 -11.56 -4.02 0.31
C PHE A 26 -10.99 -5.10 1.23
N ASN A 27 -9.69 -5.05 1.48
CA ASN A 27 -9.01 -5.87 2.47
C ASN A 27 -8.52 -4.96 3.61
N ALA A 28 -9.05 -5.19 4.82
CA ALA A 28 -8.74 -4.36 5.97
C ALA A 28 -7.30 -4.60 6.44
N LEU A 29 -6.62 -3.53 6.86
CA LEU A 29 -5.26 -3.63 7.39
C LEU A 29 -5.26 -4.39 8.73
N GLU A 30 -4.57 -5.52 8.79
CA GLU A 30 -4.40 -6.29 10.02
C GLU A 30 -3.33 -5.68 10.92
N ALA A 31 -3.43 -5.98 12.22
CA ALA A 31 -2.49 -5.50 13.24
C ALA A 31 -1.03 -5.86 12.91
N LYS A 32 -0.76 -7.06 12.39
CA LYS A 32 0.60 -7.50 12.03
C LYS A 32 1.19 -6.62 10.92
N SER A 33 0.40 -6.28 9.92
CA SER A 33 0.79 -5.38 8.83
C SER A 33 0.99 -3.94 9.32
N ALA A 34 0.11 -3.46 10.20
CA ALA A 34 0.25 -2.14 10.80
C ALA A 34 1.54 -2.00 11.64
N LEU A 35 1.85 -3.00 12.47
CA LEU A 35 3.09 -3.04 13.25
C LEU A 35 4.32 -3.03 12.34
N ARG A 36 4.31 -3.86 11.28
CA ARG A 36 5.39 -3.91 10.30
C ARG A 36 5.61 -2.55 9.61
N ALA A 37 4.53 -1.84 9.29
CA ALA A 37 4.60 -0.52 8.67
C ALA A 37 5.32 0.48 9.58
N GLY A 38 4.97 0.52 10.87
CA GLY A 38 5.63 1.36 11.86
C GLY A 38 7.11 1.06 12.02
N GLU A 39 7.49 -0.23 12.04
CA GLU A 39 8.90 -0.63 12.06
C GLU A 39 9.68 -0.13 10.85
N MET A 40 9.10 -0.26 9.64
CA MET A 40 9.76 0.17 8.41
C MET A 40 9.89 1.70 8.34
N GLN A 41 8.85 2.43 8.75
CA GLN A 41 8.90 3.90 8.84
C GLN A 41 9.95 4.36 9.85
N ARG A 42 10.07 3.68 11.01
CA ARG A 42 11.13 3.97 11.99
C ARG A 42 12.51 3.78 11.39
N ARG A 43 12.75 2.67 10.66
CA ARG A 43 14.02 2.42 9.96
C ARG A 43 14.31 3.50 8.92
N HIS A 44 13.31 3.91 8.15
CA HIS A 44 13.46 4.99 7.16
C HIS A 44 13.91 6.31 7.79
N ARG A 45 13.27 6.71 8.90
CA ARG A 45 13.66 7.92 9.64
C ARG A 45 15.08 7.82 10.19
N GLN A 46 15.49 6.65 10.67
CA GLN A 46 16.84 6.43 11.20
C GLN A 46 17.93 6.53 10.13
N ARG A 47 17.61 6.23 8.86
CA ARG A 47 18.54 6.37 7.73
C ARG A 47 18.64 7.81 7.20
N GLY A 48 17.78 8.71 7.68
CA GLY A 48 17.76 10.10 7.20
C GLY A 48 17.27 10.27 5.76
N GLU A 49 16.52 9.30 5.22
CA GLU A 49 16.07 9.24 3.81
C GLU A 49 14.91 10.20 3.48
N GLY A 50 14.87 11.38 4.12
CA GLY A 50 13.81 12.37 3.95
C GLY A 50 12.50 11.99 4.65
N ARG A 51 11.45 12.78 4.39
CA ARG A 51 10.10 12.50 4.89
C ARG A 51 9.34 11.67 3.87
N ARG A 52 8.85 10.52 4.31
CA ARG A 52 7.90 9.69 3.57
C ARG A 52 6.65 9.44 4.41
N SER A 53 5.50 9.43 3.75
CA SER A 53 4.22 9.26 4.42
C SER A 53 4.06 7.83 4.95
N LEU A 54 3.23 7.66 5.99
CA LEU A 54 3.03 6.37 6.66
C LEU A 54 2.25 5.38 5.75
N ASP A 55 1.40 5.91 4.88
CA ASP A 55 0.63 5.18 3.86
C ASP A 55 1.48 4.24 3.02
N ASP A 56 2.62 4.69 2.49
CA ASP A 56 3.55 3.91 1.69
C ASP A 56 4.00 2.65 2.44
N PHE A 57 4.29 2.80 3.73
CA PHE A 57 4.70 1.68 4.58
C PHE A 57 3.52 0.76 4.94
N MET A 58 2.31 1.32 5.10
CA MET A 58 1.10 0.53 5.31
C MET A 58 0.78 -0.31 4.09
N ILE A 59 0.82 0.27 2.89
CA ILE A 59 0.60 -0.42 1.60
C ILE A 59 1.62 -1.54 1.42
N GLY A 60 2.92 -1.24 1.63
CA GLY A 60 3.97 -2.24 1.47
C GLY A 60 3.87 -3.39 2.47
N SER A 61 3.51 -3.09 3.73
CA SER A 61 3.32 -4.12 4.77
C SER A 61 2.08 -4.96 4.52
N HIS A 62 0.98 -4.32 4.14
CA HIS A 62 -0.26 -4.99 3.75
C HIS A 62 0.00 -5.95 2.58
N ALA A 63 0.63 -5.46 1.52
CA ALA A 63 0.90 -6.29 0.36
C ALA A 63 1.86 -7.44 0.65
N LEU A 64 2.85 -7.26 1.52
CA LEU A 64 3.82 -8.30 1.88
C LEU A 64 3.23 -9.39 2.77
N LEU A 65 2.29 -9.03 3.65
CA LEU A 65 1.83 -9.93 4.72
C LEU A 65 0.41 -10.46 4.52
N GLN A 66 -0.44 -9.77 3.75
CA GLN A 66 -1.85 -10.10 3.55
C GLN A 66 -2.24 -10.33 2.07
N CYS A 67 -1.32 -10.16 1.13
CA CYS A 67 -1.62 -10.26 -0.30
C CYS A 67 -0.56 -11.07 -1.06
N ASP A 68 -0.88 -11.40 -2.31
CA ASP A 68 0.02 -12.13 -3.21
C ASP A 68 1.05 -11.23 -3.91
N GLY A 69 0.86 -9.92 -3.87
CA GLY A 69 1.76 -8.94 -4.46
C GLY A 69 1.21 -7.52 -4.50
N LEU A 70 2.00 -6.60 -5.05
CA LEU A 70 1.66 -5.19 -5.20
C LEU A 70 1.87 -4.74 -6.65
N ILE A 71 0.82 -4.16 -7.24
CA ILE A 71 0.92 -3.43 -8.51
C ILE A 71 1.34 -1.99 -8.21
N THR A 72 2.46 -1.52 -8.75
CA THR A 72 2.96 -0.17 -8.46
C THR A 72 4.01 0.30 -9.48
N TRP A 73 4.07 1.62 -9.68
CA TRP A 73 5.20 2.29 -10.35
C TRP A 73 6.31 2.74 -9.40
N ASN A 74 6.10 2.69 -8.07
CA ASN A 74 7.10 3.07 -7.07
C ASN A 74 7.97 1.88 -6.66
N ASP A 75 8.38 1.07 -7.63
CA ASP A 75 8.94 -0.25 -7.39
C ASP A 75 10.26 -0.18 -6.61
N LYS A 76 11.12 0.81 -6.91
CA LYS A 76 12.39 1.02 -6.19
C LYS A 76 12.21 1.10 -4.68
N PHE A 77 11.27 1.93 -4.21
CA PHE A 77 11.00 2.07 -2.79
C PHE A 77 10.57 0.74 -2.15
N TYR A 78 9.61 0.05 -2.78
CA TYR A 78 9.09 -1.20 -2.24
C TYR A 78 10.13 -2.32 -2.28
N ARG A 79 11.00 -2.37 -3.30
CA ARG A 79 12.14 -3.30 -3.34
C ARG A 79 13.13 -3.05 -2.21
N ASP A 80 13.34 -1.81 -1.82
CA ASP A 80 14.32 -1.45 -0.78
C ASP A 80 13.82 -1.78 0.63
N TYR A 81 12.54 -1.53 0.91
CA TYR A 81 11.95 -1.68 2.24
C TYR A 81 11.25 -3.01 2.49
N PHE A 82 10.69 -3.64 1.46
CA PHE A 82 9.84 -4.83 1.58
C PHE A 82 10.45 -6.00 0.81
N LYS A 83 11.62 -6.46 1.25
CA LYS A 83 12.30 -7.64 0.67
C LYS A 83 11.36 -8.86 0.68
N GLY A 84 11.25 -9.53 -0.46
CA GLY A 84 10.35 -10.66 -0.66
C GLY A 84 8.96 -10.28 -1.18
N LEU A 85 8.59 -9.00 -1.23
CA LEU A 85 7.33 -8.57 -1.83
C LEU A 85 7.36 -8.79 -3.35
N LYS A 86 6.39 -9.54 -3.86
CA LYS A 86 6.16 -9.66 -5.31
C LYS A 86 5.64 -8.32 -5.84
N LEU A 87 6.38 -7.72 -6.76
CA LEU A 87 6.00 -6.48 -7.42
C LEU A 87 5.61 -6.74 -8.87
N ILE A 88 4.49 -6.17 -9.27
CA ILE A 88 4.02 -6.12 -10.65
C ILE A 88 4.16 -4.66 -11.08
N VAL A 89 5.07 -4.39 -12.02
CA VAL A 89 5.32 -3.03 -12.51
C VAL A 89 4.67 -2.94 -13.89
N PRO A 90 3.59 -2.16 -14.06
CA PRO A 90 2.97 -1.99 -15.36
C PRO A 90 3.93 -1.29 -16.33
N HIS A 91 4.14 -1.89 -17.50
CA HIS A 91 4.83 -1.27 -18.63
C HIS A 91 3.77 -0.88 -19.67
N ALA A 92 3.88 0.34 -20.20
CA ALA A 92 3.07 0.81 -21.31
C ALA A 92 3.64 0.33 -22.65
#